data_AF-A0A3D4B7T2-F1
#
_entry.id   AF-A0A3D4B7T2-F1
#
_cell.length_a   1.000
_cell.length_b   1.000
_cell.length_c   1.000
_cell.angle_alpha   90.00
_cell.angle_beta   90.00
_cell.angle_gamma   90.00
#
_symmetry.space_group_name_H-M   'P 1'
#
loop_
_entity.id
_entity.type
_entity.pdbx_description
1 polymer ?
#
loop_
_entity_poly.entity_id
_entity_poly.type
_entity_poly.pdbx_seq_one_letter_code
_entity_poly.pdbx_strand_id
1 'polypeptide(L)'
;MRKFLILTICLTLAGYTAVRAQTGPMAVSAEPFKVGTFEIQGEPTVGVVLRDSLIVHLAAANRVLERSPMYPPVPMPADMIALIERYEYGLKYRLYELVTHLVNTDQLTGSLPDYIYRYQDLRTLPPIMYPGKILNAAVNFYSHVNESGNEEERAEMRRQRRENRGVPYLFIKPARGAVIGASDAIIIPYGRNRTDWEVELGTVIGRPAKYVSATDAQNYVFGYTVTMDISDRGGRPPGGYGLRSDWFVGKGHDTFAPMGPWIVPKEFYGN
;
A
#
# COMPACT_ATOMS: atom_id res chain seq x y z
N MET A 1 -82.27 -20.82 19.19
CA MET A 1 -81.23 -20.70 18.14
C MET A 1 -80.37 -19.47 18.45
N ARG A 2 -79.20 -19.65 19.07
CA ARG A 2 -78.23 -18.57 19.38
C ARG A 2 -77.21 -18.50 18.24
N LYS A 3 -77.08 -17.34 17.58
CA LYS A 3 -76.05 -17.07 16.56
C LYS A 3 -74.82 -16.48 17.25
N PHE A 4 -73.67 -17.14 17.14
CA PHE A 4 -72.37 -16.61 17.53
C PHE A 4 -71.80 -15.74 16.39
N LEU A 5 -71.39 -14.52 16.70
CA LEU A 5 -70.68 -13.62 15.80
C LEU A 5 -69.18 -13.76 16.09
N ILE A 6 -68.41 -14.27 15.13
CA ILE A 6 -66.94 -14.35 15.22
C ILE A 6 -66.37 -13.06 14.63
N LEU A 7 -65.68 -12.27 15.46
CA LEU A 7 -64.96 -11.07 15.06
C LEU A 7 -63.50 -11.45 14.76
N THR A 8 -63.10 -11.41 13.50
CA THR A 8 -61.71 -11.64 13.08
C THR A 8 -60.92 -10.33 13.21
N ILE A 9 -59.93 -10.31 14.10
CA ILE A 9 -58.97 -9.21 14.24
C ILE A 9 -57.83 -9.44 13.24
N CYS A 10 -57.75 -8.62 12.19
CA CYS A 10 -56.59 -8.58 11.30
C CYS A 10 -55.47 -7.77 11.96
N LEU A 11 -54.44 -8.44 12.48
CA LEU A 11 -53.19 -7.80 12.90
C LEU A 11 -52.33 -7.53 11.66
N THR A 12 -52.24 -6.27 11.23
CA THR A 12 -51.24 -5.85 10.23
C THR A 12 -49.88 -5.72 10.91
N LEU A 13 -48.98 -6.69 10.69
CA LEU A 13 -47.56 -6.53 11.02
C LEU A 13 -46.93 -5.55 10.02
N ALA A 14 -46.76 -4.30 10.45
CA ALA A 14 -45.82 -3.39 9.81
C ALA A 14 -44.40 -3.89 10.14
N GLY A 15 -43.73 -4.47 9.15
CA GLY A 15 -42.33 -4.87 9.26
C GLY A 15 -41.45 -3.63 9.40
N TYR A 16 -41.07 -3.29 10.63
CA TYR A 16 -39.94 -2.41 10.88
C TYR A 16 -38.67 -3.18 10.53
N THR A 17 -38.02 -2.84 9.42
CA THR A 17 -36.62 -3.20 9.21
C THR A 17 -35.80 -2.43 10.24
N ALA A 18 -35.44 -3.11 11.32
CA ALA A 18 -34.51 -2.58 12.30
C ALA A 18 -33.15 -2.44 11.61
N VAL A 19 -32.83 -1.21 11.18
CA VAL A 19 -31.44 -0.81 10.93
C VAL A 19 -30.75 -0.94 12.29
N ARG A 20 -29.96 -2.02 12.47
CA ARG A 20 -29.08 -2.15 13.62
C ARG A 20 -28.06 -1.02 13.53
N ALA A 21 -28.23 0.01 14.36
CA ALA A 21 -27.17 0.96 14.64
C ALA A 21 -26.00 0.18 15.25
N GLN A 22 -24.90 0.05 14.50
CA GLN A 22 -23.63 -0.45 15.04
C GLN A 22 -23.02 0.68 15.88
N THR A 23 -23.29 0.65 17.18
CA THR A 23 -22.65 1.54 18.15
C THR A 23 -21.30 0.95 18.54
N GLY A 24 -20.26 1.31 17.79
CA GLY A 24 -18.86 0.94 18.04
C GLY A 24 -18.05 0.94 16.74
N PRO A 25 -16.73 1.22 16.79
CA PRO A 25 -15.89 1.15 15.61
C PRO A 25 -16.01 -0.24 14.97
N MET A 26 -16.26 -0.27 13.66
CA MET A 26 -16.40 -1.52 12.93
C MET A 26 -15.11 -2.34 13.04
N ALA A 27 -15.20 -3.57 13.55
CA ALA A 27 -14.02 -4.40 13.76
C ALA A 27 -13.41 -4.93 12.45
N VAL A 28 -14.20 -5.02 11.37
CA VAL A 28 -13.81 -5.59 10.07
C VAL A 28 -14.45 -4.79 8.95
N SER A 29 -13.73 -4.59 7.84
CA SER A 29 -14.25 -3.97 6.61
C SER A 29 -15.20 -4.91 5.86
N ALA A 30 -16.22 -4.38 5.18
CA ALA A 30 -17.12 -5.20 4.35
C ALA A 30 -16.42 -5.90 3.16
N GLU A 31 -15.37 -5.29 2.61
CA GLU A 31 -14.47 -5.93 1.64
C GLU A 31 -13.02 -5.48 1.86
N PRO A 32 -12.02 -6.30 1.47
CA PRO A 32 -10.61 -5.90 1.48
C PRO A 32 -10.36 -4.71 0.55
N PHE A 33 -9.44 -3.83 0.94
CA PHE A 33 -9.08 -2.66 0.14
C PHE A 33 -7.57 -2.46 0.08
N LYS A 34 -7.12 -1.62 -0.85
CA LYS A 34 -5.75 -1.10 -0.90
C LYS A 34 -5.79 0.41 -0.76
N VAL A 35 -4.63 1.03 -0.56
CA VAL A 35 -4.51 2.49 -0.49
C VAL A 35 -3.34 2.98 -1.32
N GLY A 36 -3.48 4.16 -1.92
CA GLY A 36 -2.45 4.72 -2.78
C GLY A 36 -2.61 6.21 -2.97
N THR A 37 -1.72 6.77 -3.78
CA THR A 37 -1.74 8.18 -4.18
C THR A 37 -2.07 8.26 -5.66
N PHE A 38 -3.06 9.07 -6.01
CA PHE A 38 -3.56 9.23 -7.38
C PHE A 38 -3.63 10.71 -7.73
N GLU A 39 -3.43 11.05 -8.99
CA GLU A 39 -3.63 12.41 -9.47
C GLU A 39 -5.13 12.61 -9.75
N ILE A 40 -5.80 13.41 -8.92
CA ILE A 40 -7.22 13.73 -9.07
C ILE A 40 -7.32 15.25 -9.19
N GLN A 41 -7.90 15.73 -10.28
CA GLN A 41 -8.00 17.17 -10.59
C GLN A 41 -6.63 17.89 -10.57
N GLY A 42 -5.57 17.19 -10.97
CA GLY A 42 -4.20 17.71 -11.02
C GLY A 42 -3.44 17.67 -9.68
N GLU A 43 -4.06 17.17 -8.61
CA GLU A 43 -3.46 17.14 -7.27
C GLU A 43 -3.22 15.71 -6.77
N PRO A 44 -2.08 15.43 -6.11
CA PRO A 44 -1.84 14.17 -5.42
C PRO A 44 -2.87 13.95 -4.32
N THR A 45 -3.63 12.87 -4.43
CA THR A 45 -4.77 12.59 -3.57
C THR A 45 -4.71 11.16 -3.03
N VAL A 46 -4.95 11.02 -1.73
CA VAL A 46 -5.08 9.70 -1.08
C VAL A 46 -6.37 9.03 -1.55
N GLY A 47 -6.23 7.82 -2.10
CA GLY A 47 -7.33 7.01 -2.58
C GLY A 47 -7.42 5.66 -1.87
N VAL A 48 -8.64 5.17 -1.72
CA VAL A 48 -8.92 3.77 -1.37
C VAL A 48 -9.20 3.01 -2.67
N VAL A 49 -8.51 1.90 -2.87
CA VAL A 49 -8.66 1.04 -4.05
C VAL A 49 -9.56 -0.13 -3.70
N LEU A 50 -10.64 -0.28 -4.45
CA LEU A 50 -11.59 -1.36 -4.33
C LEU A 50 -11.64 -2.16 -5.64
N ARG A 51 -11.73 -3.50 -5.51
CA ARG A 51 -11.92 -4.43 -6.64
C ARG A 51 -10.91 -4.24 -7.78
N ASP A 52 -9.70 -3.78 -7.44
CA ASP A 52 -8.59 -3.52 -8.37
C ASP A 52 -8.90 -2.58 -9.55
N SER A 53 -10.03 -1.87 -9.49
CA SER A 53 -10.56 -1.12 -10.63
C SER A 53 -11.25 0.18 -10.25
N LEU A 54 -11.57 0.39 -8.96
CA LEU A 54 -12.24 1.58 -8.46
C LEU A 54 -11.34 2.32 -7.47
N ILE A 55 -11.19 3.62 -7.68
CA ILE A 55 -10.43 4.53 -6.82
C ILE A 55 -11.42 5.48 -6.15
N VAL A 56 -11.53 5.37 -4.83
CA VAL A 56 -12.37 6.25 -4.02
C VAL A 56 -11.52 7.40 -3.50
N HIS A 57 -11.87 8.63 -3.85
CA HIS A 57 -11.28 9.83 -3.27
C HIS A 57 -11.63 9.90 -1.79
N LEU A 58 -10.66 9.60 -0.92
CA LEU A 58 -10.88 9.38 0.51
C LEU A 58 -11.54 10.59 1.20
N ALA A 59 -10.98 11.78 1.02
CA ALA A 59 -11.51 12.99 1.66
C ALA A 59 -12.92 13.36 1.17
N ALA A 60 -13.22 13.19 -0.12
CA ALA A 60 -14.54 13.46 -0.66
C ALA A 60 -15.59 12.45 -0.16
N ALA A 61 -15.26 11.15 -0.18
CA ALA A 61 -16.14 10.11 0.33
C ALA A 61 -16.41 10.27 1.84
N ASN A 62 -15.39 10.61 2.64
CA ASN A 62 -15.58 10.87 4.07
C ASN A 62 -16.52 12.08 4.33
N ARG A 63 -16.43 13.16 3.56
CA ARG A 63 -17.37 14.29 3.67
C ARG A 63 -18.81 13.90 3.38
N VAL A 64 -19.04 12.94 2.49
CA VAL A 64 -20.38 12.41 2.20
C VAL A 64 -20.87 11.57 3.37
N LEU A 65 -20.00 10.71 3.92
CA LEU A 65 -20.31 9.87 5.08
C LEU A 65 -20.72 10.70 6.31
N GLU A 66 -19.99 11.79 6.57
CA GLU A 66 -20.22 12.72 7.69
C GLU A 66 -21.51 13.54 7.59
N ARG A 67 -22.24 13.49 6.46
CA ARG A 67 -23.59 14.09 6.38
C ARG A 67 -24.60 13.36 7.26
N SER A 68 -24.34 12.09 7.56
CA SER A 68 -25.14 11.34 8.52
C SER A 68 -24.63 11.64 9.94
N PRO A 69 -25.52 11.97 10.89
CA PRO A 69 -25.14 12.26 12.27
C PRO A 69 -24.55 11.04 13.00
N MET A 70 -24.62 9.84 12.41
CA MET A 70 -23.99 8.64 12.96
C MET A 70 -22.47 8.65 12.81
N TYR A 71 -21.91 9.44 11.89
CA TYR A 71 -20.48 9.47 11.61
C TYR A 71 -19.89 10.81 12.06
N PRO A 72 -19.19 10.86 13.21
CA PRO A 72 -18.59 12.09 13.69
C PRO A 72 -17.49 12.57 12.72
N PRO A 73 -17.19 13.89 12.68
CA PRO A 73 -16.12 14.41 11.85
C PRO A 73 -14.76 13.80 12.19
N VAL A 74 -14.04 13.33 11.17
CA VAL A 74 -12.67 12.81 11.27
C VAL A 74 -11.83 13.50 10.20
N PRO A 75 -10.80 14.30 10.57
CA PRO A 75 -9.93 14.95 9.60
C PRO A 75 -9.22 13.94 8.71
N MET A 76 -9.43 14.00 7.40
CA MET A 76 -8.77 13.07 6.48
C MET A 76 -7.30 13.43 6.28
N PRO A 77 -6.41 12.44 6.08
CA PRO A 77 -4.98 12.69 5.91
C PRO A 77 -4.72 13.46 4.61
N ALA A 78 -3.75 14.37 4.65
CA ALA A 78 -3.35 15.15 3.48
C ALA A 78 -2.57 14.30 2.45
N ASP A 79 -1.83 13.30 2.93
CA ASP A 79 -1.03 12.39 2.11
C ASP A 79 -0.97 10.99 2.71
N MET A 80 -0.28 10.08 2.01
CA MET A 80 -0.14 8.70 2.45
C MET A 80 0.73 8.54 3.71
N ILE A 81 1.67 9.45 4.01
CA ILE A 81 2.45 9.39 5.26
C ILE A 81 1.52 9.67 6.44
N ALA A 82 0.72 10.74 6.36
CA ALA A 82 -0.26 11.07 7.38
C ALA A 82 -1.34 9.97 7.55
N LEU A 83 -1.71 9.29 6.46
CA LEU A 83 -2.61 8.13 6.53
C LEU A 83 -1.97 7.01 7.36
N ILE A 84 -0.73 6.65 7.02
CA ILE A 84 0.02 5.56 7.66
C ILE A 84 0.23 5.86 9.16
N GLU A 85 0.70 7.07 9.48
CA GLU A 85 0.98 7.51 10.85
C GLU A 85 -0.26 7.44 11.75
N ARG A 86 -1.45 7.65 11.19
CA ARG A 86 -2.73 7.70 11.92
C ARG A 86 -3.56 6.42 11.78
N TYR A 87 -3.10 5.45 10.99
CA TYR A 87 -3.87 4.27 10.62
C TYR A 87 -4.34 3.49 11.86
N GLU A 88 -3.39 3.07 12.70
CA GLU A 88 -3.66 2.33 13.94
C GLU A 88 -4.20 3.23 15.07
N TYR A 89 -4.23 4.56 14.87
CA TYR A 89 -4.77 5.54 15.81
C TYR A 89 -6.18 6.02 15.41
N GLY A 90 -6.98 5.10 14.86
CA GLY A 90 -8.42 5.28 14.61
C GLY A 90 -8.80 5.46 13.14
N LEU A 91 -7.89 5.91 12.27
CA LEU A 91 -8.24 6.15 10.86
C LEU A 91 -8.63 4.86 10.13
N LYS A 92 -8.02 3.72 10.50
CA LYS A 92 -8.38 2.38 10.04
C LYS A 92 -9.88 2.09 10.14
N TYR A 93 -10.49 2.38 11.29
CA TYR A 93 -11.91 2.10 11.51
C TYR A 93 -12.81 3.01 10.68
N ARG A 94 -12.40 4.27 10.46
CA ARG A 94 -13.12 5.16 9.53
C ARG A 94 -13.05 4.65 8.09
N LEU A 95 -11.93 4.08 7.65
CA LEU A 95 -11.83 3.44 6.34
C LEU A 95 -12.78 2.24 6.23
N TYR A 96 -12.92 1.45 7.30
CA TYR A 96 -13.83 0.30 7.33
C TYR A 96 -15.29 0.75 7.24
N GLU A 97 -15.67 1.78 7.99
CA GLU A 97 -17.00 2.40 7.94
C GLU A 97 -17.31 2.92 6.53
N LEU A 98 -16.34 3.59 5.90
CA LEU A 98 -16.48 4.15 4.55
C LEU A 98 -16.68 3.02 3.53
N VAL A 99 -15.79 2.03 3.48
CA VAL A 99 -15.90 0.90 2.54
C VAL A 99 -17.23 0.16 2.74
N THR A 100 -17.61 -0.08 3.99
CA THR A 100 -18.88 -0.73 4.31
C THR A 100 -20.09 0.08 3.88
N HIS A 101 -20.06 1.40 4.05
CA HIS A 101 -21.12 2.28 3.58
C HIS A 101 -21.27 2.19 2.05
N LEU A 102 -20.16 2.24 1.30
CA LEU A 102 -20.19 2.14 -0.16
C LEU A 102 -20.77 0.80 -0.64
N VAL A 103 -20.39 -0.30 0.01
CA VAL A 103 -20.92 -1.65 -0.30
C VAL A 103 -22.41 -1.74 0.02
N ASN A 104 -22.82 -1.34 1.23
CA ASN A 104 -24.20 -1.48 1.70
C ASN A 104 -25.20 -0.57 0.97
N THR A 105 -24.72 0.50 0.35
CA THR A 105 -25.53 1.43 -0.45
C THR A 105 -25.38 1.21 -1.97
N ASP A 106 -24.71 0.12 -2.37
CA ASP A 106 -24.49 -0.28 -3.78
C ASP A 106 -23.88 0.83 -4.65
N GLN A 107 -22.97 1.63 -4.09
CA GLN A 107 -22.31 2.74 -4.81
C GLN A 107 -21.13 2.29 -5.67
N LEU A 108 -20.81 1.00 -5.65
CA LEU A 108 -19.67 0.41 -6.36
C LEU A 108 -20.08 -0.23 -7.70
N THR A 109 -21.34 -0.06 -8.12
CA THR A 109 -21.89 -0.61 -9.35
C THR A 109 -22.65 0.47 -10.13
N GLY A 110 -22.88 0.24 -11.43
CA GLY A 110 -23.68 1.15 -12.26
C GLY A 110 -23.07 2.57 -12.40
N SER A 111 -23.88 3.58 -12.07
CA SER A 111 -23.47 4.99 -12.10
C SER A 111 -22.66 5.33 -10.85
N LEU A 112 -21.36 5.53 -11.03
CA LEU A 112 -20.44 5.84 -9.94
C LEU A 112 -20.67 7.28 -9.42
N PRO A 113 -20.62 7.51 -8.09
CA PRO A 113 -20.56 8.85 -7.53
C PRO A 113 -19.33 9.63 -8.01
N ASP A 114 -19.39 10.96 -8.04
CA ASP A 114 -18.30 11.85 -8.54
C ASP A 114 -16.97 11.76 -7.76
N TYR A 115 -16.95 11.06 -6.62
CA TYR A 115 -15.75 10.77 -5.83
C TYR A 115 -15.21 9.35 -6.03
N ILE A 116 -15.78 8.58 -6.95
CA ILE A 116 -15.30 7.24 -7.34
C ILE A 116 -14.92 7.26 -8.81
N TYR A 117 -13.66 6.94 -9.07
CA TYR A 117 -13.05 6.96 -10.39
C TYR A 117 -12.70 5.53 -10.82
N ARG A 118 -12.66 5.26 -12.12
CA ARG A 118 -12.07 4.01 -12.60
C ARG A 118 -10.55 4.17 -12.59
N TYR A 119 -9.85 3.12 -12.16
CA TYR A 119 -8.39 3.12 -12.08
C TYR A 119 -7.72 3.52 -13.40
N GLN A 120 -8.21 2.99 -14.52
CA GLN A 120 -7.69 3.27 -15.86
C GLN A 120 -7.83 4.74 -16.30
N ASP A 121 -8.70 5.52 -15.65
CA ASP A 121 -8.97 6.92 -16.00
C ASP A 121 -8.09 7.88 -15.17
N LEU A 122 -7.31 7.37 -14.22
CA LEU A 122 -6.45 8.16 -13.34
C LEU A 122 -4.97 7.86 -13.58
N ARG A 123 -4.14 8.90 -13.45
CA ARG A 123 -2.71 8.70 -13.30
C ARG A 123 -2.41 8.25 -11.88
N THR A 124 -1.67 7.15 -11.77
CA THR A 124 -1.19 6.63 -10.48
C THR A 124 0.17 7.22 -10.15
N LEU A 125 0.28 7.77 -8.95
CA LEU A 125 1.53 8.27 -8.39
C LEU A 125 2.17 7.17 -7.52
N PRO A 126 3.46 7.25 -7.17
CA PRO A 126 4.02 6.34 -6.18
C PRO A 126 3.19 6.41 -4.90
N PRO A 127 2.78 5.27 -4.29
CA PRO A 127 1.92 5.28 -3.12
C PRO A 127 2.45 6.17 -2.01
N ILE A 128 3.77 6.19 -1.80
CA ILE A 128 4.43 7.14 -0.90
C ILE A 128 5.38 7.96 -1.77
N MET A 129 5.04 9.23 -2.01
CA MET A 129 5.85 10.10 -2.89
C MET A 129 7.24 10.39 -2.32
N TYR A 130 7.34 10.63 -1.01
CA TYR A 130 8.58 11.04 -0.37
C TYR A 130 8.82 10.27 0.94
N PRO A 131 9.11 8.95 0.85
CA PRO A 131 9.36 8.16 2.04
C PRO A 131 10.56 8.71 2.81
N GLY A 132 10.52 8.70 4.14
CA GLY A 132 11.63 9.21 4.95
C GLY A 132 12.93 8.43 4.76
N LYS A 133 12.84 7.11 4.54
CA LYS A 133 13.96 6.20 4.26
C LYS A 133 13.51 5.05 3.36
N ILE A 134 14.39 4.62 2.45
CA ILE A 134 14.22 3.38 1.67
C ILE A 134 15.40 2.47 2.02
N LEU A 135 15.12 1.42 2.78
CA LEU A 135 16.10 0.40 3.15
C LEU A 135 15.88 -0.83 2.28
N ASN A 136 16.90 -1.22 1.54
CA ASN A 136 16.84 -2.34 0.61
C ASN A 136 17.72 -3.48 1.15
N ALA A 137 17.27 -4.72 0.97
CA ALA A 137 17.98 -5.91 1.41
C ALA A 137 18.68 -6.57 0.22
N ALA A 138 20.01 -6.56 0.22
CA ALA A 138 20.78 -7.21 -0.82
C ALA A 138 20.82 -8.73 -0.65
N VAL A 139 20.85 -9.44 -1.79
CA VAL A 139 21.17 -10.88 -1.87
C VAL A 139 20.29 -11.70 -0.91
N ASN A 140 19.00 -11.36 -0.85
CA ASN A 140 18.06 -11.90 0.14
C ASN A 140 17.35 -13.19 -0.32
N PHE A 141 17.65 -13.66 -1.54
CA PHE A 141 17.20 -14.94 -2.07
C PHE A 141 18.38 -15.83 -2.44
N TYR A 142 18.31 -17.12 -2.08
CA TYR A 142 19.37 -18.08 -2.41
C TYR A 142 19.48 -18.33 -3.93
N SER A 143 18.40 -18.15 -4.68
CA SER A 143 18.42 -18.21 -6.15
C SER A 143 19.31 -17.11 -6.72
N HIS A 144 19.22 -15.89 -6.18
CA HIS A 144 20.02 -14.75 -6.64
C HIS A 144 21.52 -14.92 -6.37
N VAL A 145 21.88 -15.60 -5.28
CA VAL A 145 23.28 -15.97 -4.98
C VAL A 145 23.91 -16.81 -6.11
N ASN A 146 23.12 -17.53 -6.89
CA ASN A 146 23.63 -18.45 -7.91
C ASN A 146 23.80 -17.81 -9.30
N GLU A 147 23.39 -16.55 -9.48
CA GLU A 147 23.38 -15.87 -10.78
C GLU A 147 24.76 -15.36 -11.20
N SER A 148 25.73 -15.34 -10.29
CA SER A 148 27.09 -14.84 -10.52
C SER A 148 28.14 -15.78 -9.95
N GLY A 149 29.33 -15.78 -10.54
CA GLY A 149 30.48 -16.58 -10.10
C GLY A 149 30.49 -18.03 -10.57
N ASN A 150 31.63 -18.69 -10.37
CA ASN A 150 31.82 -20.12 -10.66
C ASN A 150 31.24 -21.01 -9.54
N GLU A 151 31.28 -22.33 -9.70
CA GLU A 151 30.65 -23.25 -8.73
C GLU A 151 31.25 -23.17 -7.32
N GLU A 152 32.57 -22.98 -7.22
CA GLU A 152 33.25 -22.84 -5.92
C GLU A 152 32.86 -21.53 -5.23
N GLU A 153 32.85 -20.43 -5.97
CA GLU A 153 32.40 -19.12 -5.48
C GLU A 153 30.93 -19.16 -5.06
N ARG A 154 30.06 -19.81 -5.84
CA ARG A 154 28.66 -19.99 -5.48
C ARG A 154 28.50 -20.87 -4.23
N ALA A 155 29.29 -21.93 -4.09
CA ALA A 155 29.28 -22.77 -2.89
C ALA A 155 29.71 -21.99 -1.65
N GLU A 156 30.75 -21.17 -1.77
CA GLU A 156 31.24 -20.26 -0.73
C GLU A 156 30.17 -19.24 -0.33
N MET A 157 29.59 -18.52 -1.30
CA MET A 157 28.54 -17.52 -1.04
C MET A 157 27.32 -18.17 -0.37
N ARG A 158 26.89 -19.35 -0.83
CA ARG A 158 25.80 -20.10 -0.19
C ARG A 158 26.11 -20.46 1.26
N ARG A 159 27.36 -20.87 1.56
CA ARG A 159 27.78 -21.19 2.92
C ARG A 159 27.75 -19.94 3.81
N GLN A 160 28.37 -18.85 3.37
CA GLN A 160 28.38 -17.58 4.10
C GLN A 160 26.96 -17.05 4.35
N ARG A 161 26.04 -17.17 3.38
CA ARG A 161 24.64 -16.74 3.56
C ARG A 161 23.88 -17.61 4.55
N ARG A 162 24.16 -18.92 4.63
CA ARG A 162 23.57 -19.78 5.67
C ARG A 162 24.11 -19.46 7.06
N GLU A 163 25.42 -19.24 7.19
CA GLU A 163 26.07 -18.90 8.45
C GLU A 163 25.60 -17.54 8.99
N ASN A 164 25.40 -16.56 8.12
CA ASN A 164 24.95 -15.21 8.48
C ASN A 164 23.44 -15.00 8.33
N ARG A 165 22.65 -16.09 8.34
CA ARG A 165 21.19 -15.99 8.21
C ARG A 165 20.62 -15.13 9.33
N GLY A 166 19.79 -14.15 8.98
CA GLY A 166 19.19 -13.20 9.91
C GLY A 166 19.95 -11.88 10.05
N VAL A 167 21.12 -11.73 9.40
CA VAL A 167 21.85 -10.47 9.32
C VAL A 167 21.79 -9.95 7.87
N PRO A 168 20.82 -9.10 7.51
CA PRO A 168 20.68 -8.61 6.15
C PRO A 168 21.80 -7.61 5.82
N TYR A 169 22.27 -7.65 4.56
CA TYR A 169 23.12 -6.59 4.03
C TYR A 169 22.22 -5.49 3.48
N LEU A 170 22.27 -4.31 4.09
CA LEU A 170 21.36 -3.22 3.79
C LEU A 170 22.06 -2.09 3.03
N PHE A 171 21.32 -1.47 2.10
CA PHE A 171 21.73 -0.24 1.44
C PHE A 171 20.53 0.70 1.26
N ILE A 172 20.81 1.96 0.97
CA ILE A 172 19.81 3.01 0.82
C ILE A 172 19.71 3.42 -0.65
N LYS A 173 18.48 3.63 -1.12
CA LYS A 173 18.20 4.41 -2.32
C LYS A 173 17.66 5.79 -1.89
N PRO A 174 18.03 6.89 -2.59
CA PRO A 174 17.47 8.20 -2.30
C PRO A 174 15.95 8.19 -2.42
N ALA A 175 15.25 8.87 -1.50
CA ALA A 175 13.80 9.00 -1.62
C ALA A 175 13.40 10.05 -2.66
N ARG A 176 14.08 11.21 -2.64
CA ARG A 176 13.89 12.27 -3.63
C ARG A 176 14.64 11.91 -4.92
N GLY A 177 14.01 12.12 -6.06
CA GLY A 177 14.59 11.84 -7.39
C GLY A 177 14.40 10.38 -7.84
N ALA A 178 14.73 9.40 -6.99
CA ALA A 178 14.66 7.99 -7.40
C ALA A 178 13.22 7.42 -7.43
N VAL A 179 12.34 7.85 -6.51
CA VAL A 179 10.97 7.31 -6.39
C VAL A 179 10.06 7.85 -7.50
N ILE A 180 9.45 6.92 -8.23
CA ILE A 180 8.45 7.20 -9.27
C ILE A 180 7.29 6.19 -9.20
N GLY A 181 6.17 6.50 -9.85
CA GLY A 181 5.00 5.64 -9.89
C GLY A 181 5.22 4.42 -10.78
N ALA A 182 4.37 3.41 -10.63
CA ALA A 182 4.48 2.13 -11.35
C ALA A 182 4.38 2.25 -12.89
N SER A 183 3.87 3.36 -13.41
CA SER A 183 3.71 3.62 -14.85
C SER A 183 4.58 4.78 -15.36
N ASP A 184 5.40 5.38 -14.49
CA ASP A 184 6.31 6.45 -14.90
C ASP A 184 7.56 5.87 -15.59
N ALA A 185 8.17 6.65 -16.48
CA ALA A 185 9.34 6.22 -17.24
C ALA A 185 10.61 6.20 -16.39
N ILE A 186 11.44 5.16 -16.59
CA ILE A 186 12.81 5.12 -16.08
C ILE A 186 13.71 5.91 -17.03
N ILE A 187 14.46 6.87 -16.49
CA ILE A 187 15.44 7.68 -17.23
C ILE A 187 16.80 6.99 -17.13
N ILE A 188 17.30 6.47 -18.26
CA ILE A 188 18.63 5.90 -18.33
C ILE A 188 19.67 7.04 -18.30
N PRO A 189 20.58 7.08 -17.30
CA PRO A 189 21.55 8.16 -17.22
C PRO A 189 22.50 8.16 -18.44
N TYR A 190 22.94 9.35 -18.83
CA TYR A 190 23.83 9.52 -19.99
C TYR A 190 25.09 8.64 -19.86
N GLY A 191 25.45 7.97 -20.94
CA GLY A 191 26.63 7.10 -21.01
C GLY A 191 26.49 5.76 -20.30
N ARG A 192 25.32 5.44 -19.73
CA ARG A 192 25.05 4.12 -19.12
C ARG A 192 24.38 3.19 -20.13
N ASN A 193 24.86 1.95 -20.20
CA ASN A 193 24.39 0.93 -21.14
C ASN A 193 24.22 -0.46 -20.50
N ARG A 194 24.30 -0.55 -19.17
CA ARG A 194 24.17 -1.80 -18.40
C ARG A 194 23.14 -1.65 -17.27
N THR A 195 22.00 -1.04 -17.59
CA THR A 195 20.88 -0.92 -16.65
C THR A 195 20.09 -2.22 -16.60
N ASP A 196 19.68 -2.58 -15.40
CA ASP A 196 19.03 -3.84 -15.07
C ASP A 196 17.92 -3.61 -14.04
N TRP A 197 17.03 -4.59 -13.87
CA TRP A 197 15.86 -4.49 -13.01
C TRP A 197 15.75 -5.68 -12.07
N GLU A 198 15.28 -5.42 -10.84
CA GLU A 198 15.02 -6.42 -9.81
C GLU A 198 13.61 -6.13 -9.25
N VAL A 199 12.69 -7.09 -9.38
CA VAL A 199 11.34 -6.96 -8.79
C VAL A 199 11.40 -7.38 -7.31
N GLU A 200 10.86 -6.53 -6.45
CA GLU A 200 11.02 -6.67 -5.00
C GLU A 200 9.68 -6.48 -4.26
N LEU A 201 9.53 -7.19 -3.14
CA LEU A 201 8.44 -6.97 -2.20
C LEU A 201 8.79 -5.81 -1.27
N GLY A 202 8.13 -4.67 -1.46
CA GLY A 202 8.21 -3.53 -0.56
C GLY A 202 7.39 -3.77 0.71
N THR A 203 8.02 -3.63 1.88
CA THR A 203 7.33 -3.63 3.18
C THR A 203 7.28 -2.22 3.74
N VAL A 204 6.07 -1.73 4.01
CA VAL A 204 5.83 -0.38 4.54
C VAL A 204 5.71 -0.45 6.06
N ILE A 205 6.55 0.29 6.77
CA ILE A 205 6.50 0.39 8.23
C ILE A 205 5.48 1.45 8.63
N GLY A 206 4.53 1.06 9.49
CA GLY A 206 3.40 1.90 9.90
C GLY A 206 3.53 2.57 11.25
N ARG A 207 4.49 2.13 12.07
CA ARG A 207 4.64 2.57 13.46
C ARG A 207 6.10 2.83 13.78
N PRO A 208 6.41 3.82 14.63
CA PRO A 208 7.77 4.01 15.12
C PRO A 208 8.30 2.71 15.75
N ALA A 209 9.49 2.28 15.31
CA ALA A 209 10.11 1.03 15.73
C ALA A 209 11.56 1.27 16.14
N LYS A 210 11.98 0.71 17.28
CA LYS A 210 13.38 0.72 17.73
C LYS A 210 13.64 -0.52 18.58
N TYR A 211 14.72 -1.25 18.28
CA TYR A 211 15.08 -2.51 18.98
C TYR A 211 13.92 -3.52 19.07
N VAL A 212 13.12 -3.63 18.00
CA VAL A 212 11.98 -4.54 17.92
C VAL A 212 12.48 -5.97 17.74
N SER A 213 11.92 -6.91 18.49
CA SER A 213 12.22 -8.34 18.33
C SER A 213 11.75 -8.84 16.96
N ALA A 214 12.38 -9.88 16.43
CA ALA A 214 11.95 -10.46 15.16
C ALA A 214 10.49 -10.99 15.23
N THR A 215 10.07 -11.52 16.37
CA THR A 215 8.72 -12.03 16.60
C THR A 215 7.66 -10.93 16.63
N ASP A 216 8.02 -9.72 17.03
CA ASP A 216 7.10 -8.57 17.08
C ASP A 216 7.11 -7.73 15.80
N ALA A 217 8.02 -8.00 14.87
CA ALA A 217 8.24 -7.14 13.70
C ALA A 217 6.98 -6.90 12.86
N GLN A 218 6.13 -7.93 12.68
CA GLN A 218 4.88 -7.81 11.91
C GLN A 218 3.88 -6.82 12.52
N ASN A 219 3.96 -6.56 13.84
CA ASN A 219 3.08 -5.60 14.51
C ASN A 219 3.36 -4.15 14.10
N TYR A 220 4.53 -3.88 13.50
CA TYR A 220 4.96 -2.55 13.04
C TYR A 220 4.76 -2.36 11.53
N VAL A 221 4.43 -3.41 10.79
CA VAL A 221 4.13 -3.33 9.37
C VAL A 221 2.77 -2.67 9.19
N PHE A 222 2.69 -1.71 8.26
CA PHE A 222 1.45 -1.15 7.74
C PHE A 222 0.87 -2.03 6.64
N GLY A 223 1.71 -2.38 5.66
CA GLY A 223 1.30 -3.13 4.49
C GLY A 223 2.44 -3.38 3.53
N TYR A 224 2.08 -3.84 2.34
CA TYR A 224 3.01 -4.31 1.33
C TYR A 224 2.71 -3.67 -0.03
N THR A 225 3.75 -3.46 -0.83
CA THR A 225 3.65 -2.93 -2.19
C THR A 225 4.70 -3.57 -3.08
N VAL A 226 4.60 -3.39 -4.38
CA VAL A 226 5.66 -3.80 -5.32
C VAL A 226 6.64 -2.65 -5.47
N THR A 227 7.93 -2.98 -5.48
CA THR A 227 9.01 -2.05 -5.77
C THR A 227 9.92 -2.62 -6.84
N MET A 228 10.55 -1.75 -7.63
CA MET A 228 11.60 -2.14 -8.56
C MET A 228 12.93 -1.56 -8.10
N ASP A 229 13.94 -2.41 -7.95
CA ASP A 229 15.32 -1.99 -7.65
C ASP A 229 16.13 -1.89 -8.95
N ILE A 230 15.92 -0.78 -9.67
CA ILE A 230 16.65 -0.52 -10.91
C ILE A 230 18.12 -0.26 -10.58
N SER A 231 19.00 -0.87 -11.36
CA SER A 231 20.41 -0.96 -11.07
C SER A 231 21.26 -0.68 -12.31
N ASP A 232 22.20 0.26 -12.22
CA ASP A 232 23.28 0.41 -13.19
C ASP A 232 24.44 -0.53 -12.81
N ARG A 233 24.65 -1.55 -13.64
CA ARG A 233 25.74 -2.53 -13.49
C ARG A 233 27.07 -2.05 -14.09
N GLY A 234 27.09 -0.85 -14.68
CA GLY A 234 28.30 -0.22 -15.23
C GLY A 234 29.29 0.24 -14.16
N GLY A 235 28.84 0.42 -12.92
CA GLY A 235 29.71 0.79 -11.79
C GLY A 235 30.33 2.18 -11.92
N ARG A 236 31.41 2.44 -11.19
CA ARG A 236 32.12 3.73 -11.27
C ARG A 236 32.92 3.81 -12.58
N PRO A 237 32.90 4.95 -13.29
CA PRO A 237 33.82 5.18 -14.40
C PRO A 237 35.29 5.04 -13.96
N PRO A 238 36.21 4.68 -14.87
CA PRO A 238 37.65 4.62 -14.58
C PRO A 238 38.21 5.93 -13.99
N GLY A 239 39.21 5.83 -13.10
CA GLY A 239 39.89 6.98 -12.49
C GLY A 239 39.29 7.49 -11.17
N GLY A 240 38.21 6.89 -10.69
CA GLY A 240 37.63 7.21 -9.38
C GLY A 240 38.36 6.58 -8.19
N TYR A 241 37.95 6.96 -6.97
CA TYR A 241 38.48 6.42 -5.72
C TYR A 241 38.33 4.88 -5.66
N GLY A 242 39.39 4.16 -5.31
CA GLY A 242 39.53 2.71 -5.46
C GLY A 242 38.69 1.82 -4.52
N LEU A 243 37.61 2.34 -3.95
CA LEU A 243 36.66 1.51 -3.21
C LEU A 243 35.93 0.60 -4.19
N ARG A 244 35.98 -0.71 -3.92
CA ARG A 244 35.51 -1.76 -4.83
C ARG A 244 33.99 -1.83 -4.98
N SER A 245 33.21 -1.17 -4.12
CA SER A 245 31.75 -1.22 -4.18
C SER A 245 31.15 0.14 -3.78
N ASP A 246 30.46 0.77 -4.73
CA ASP A 246 29.73 2.02 -4.54
C ASP A 246 28.30 1.81 -5.03
N TRP A 247 27.47 1.23 -4.15
CA TRP A 247 26.07 0.93 -4.46
C TRP A 247 25.26 2.20 -4.67
N PHE A 248 25.70 3.33 -4.15
CA PHE A 248 25.03 4.60 -4.40
C PHE A 248 25.11 4.98 -5.89
N VAL A 249 26.27 4.81 -6.53
CA VAL A 249 26.41 5.04 -7.98
C VAL A 249 25.55 4.09 -8.79
N GLY A 250 25.45 2.81 -8.40
CA GLY A 250 24.67 1.84 -9.18
C GLY A 250 23.16 1.90 -8.93
N LYS A 251 22.72 2.17 -7.70
CA LYS A 251 21.33 2.05 -7.25
C LYS A 251 20.66 3.41 -7.05
N GLY A 252 21.40 4.51 -6.96
CA GLY A 252 20.91 5.80 -6.47
C GLY A 252 20.50 6.82 -7.54
N HIS A 253 20.41 6.43 -8.81
CA HIS A 253 19.98 7.33 -9.88
C HIS A 253 18.53 7.79 -9.73
N ASP A 254 18.20 8.93 -10.34
CA ASP A 254 16.81 9.36 -10.48
C ASP A 254 15.98 8.28 -11.19
N THR A 255 14.70 8.16 -10.85
CA THR A 255 13.74 7.16 -11.36
C THR A 255 14.08 5.68 -11.09
N PHE A 256 15.13 5.36 -10.32
CA PHE A 256 15.57 3.98 -10.11
C PHE A 256 14.87 3.24 -8.96
N ALA A 257 13.89 3.86 -8.30
CA ALA A 257 13.06 3.23 -7.28
C ALA A 257 11.54 3.31 -7.59
N PRO A 258 11.05 2.77 -8.73
CA PRO A 258 9.62 2.65 -8.98
C PRO A 258 8.90 1.90 -7.85
N MET A 259 7.70 2.37 -7.49
CA MET A 259 6.88 1.79 -6.43
C MET A 259 5.39 1.86 -6.80
N GLY A 260 4.63 0.83 -6.43
CA GLY A 260 3.17 0.84 -6.50
C GLY A 260 2.58 -0.30 -7.33
N PRO A 261 1.34 -0.15 -7.85
CA PRO A 261 0.53 1.08 -7.88
C PRO A 261 -0.12 1.49 -6.54
N TRP A 262 -0.19 0.58 -5.56
CA TRP A 262 -0.79 0.84 -4.24
C TRP A 262 -0.16 -0.04 -3.16
N ILE A 263 -0.52 0.23 -1.92
CA ILE A 263 -0.16 -0.55 -0.75
C ILE A 263 -1.37 -1.38 -0.33
N VAL A 264 -1.16 -2.69 -0.13
CA VAL A 264 -2.11 -3.60 0.51
C VAL A 264 -1.86 -3.54 2.03
N PRO A 265 -2.79 -3.02 2.85
CA PRO A 265 -2.69 -3.13 4.30
C PRO A 265 -2.49 -4.58 4.75
N LYS A 266 -1.70 -4.81 5.80
CA LYS A 266 -1.27 -6.16 6.20
C LYS A 266 -2.43 -7.11 6.51
N GLU A 267 -3.55 -6.59 7.02
CA GLU A 267 -4.75 -7.36 7.33
C GLU A 267 -5.44 -7.94 6.09
N PHE A 268 -5.06 -7.48 4.90
CA PHE A 268 -5.58 -7.95 3.61
C PHE A 268 -4.51 -8.67 2.78
N TYR A 269 -3.33 -8.92 3.35
CA TYR A 269 -2.21 -9.57 2.68
C TYR A 269 -1.95 -10.97 3.25
N GLY A 270 -2.00 -11.99 2.39
CA GLY A 270 -1.88 -13.40 2.78
C GLY A 270 -3.20 -13.95 3.32
N ASN A 271 -3.57 -15.15 2.90
CA ASN A 271 -4.77 -15.85 3.40
C ASN A 271 -4.59 -16.31 4.85
#